data_AF-A0A3B5M7X7-F1
#
_entry.id   AF-A0A3B5M7X7-F1
#
_cell.length_a   1.000
_cell.length_b   1.000
_cell.length_c   1.000
_cell.angle_alpha   90.00
_cell.angle_beta   90.00
_cell.angle_gamma   90.00
#
_symmetry.space_group_name_H-M   'P 1'
#
loop_
_entity.id
_entity.type
_entity.pdbx_description
1 polymer ?
#
loop_
_entity_poly.entity_id
_entity_poly.type
_entity_poly.pdbx_seq_one_letter_code
_entity_poly.pdbx_strand_id
1 'polypeptide(L)'
;SAGIDPRSRRFLKESNVHFHLREVNVLVKGDCWLLAAIGSLTLNQQLLHRVVPHGQDFSHLYAGIFHFQFWQFGKWVDVVIDDRLPVKDGELLFVHSAEGSEFWSALLEKAYAKLNGSYEALSGGSTTEGFEDFTGGVAEMYELKKAPRDLYRIIGKITSAFDMEAVTFKKLVKGHAYSVTGVRQRLIRIRNPWGQVEWTGAWSDSSSEWNAIDSAEKDEMLCKMEDGEFWMSFQEFLHQFSRLEICNLTPDALSQDATSFWTTVTYEGSWRKGSTAGGCRNHPNTFWINPQYKITLLEEDDDPEDDQAACSFLVALMQKDRRQFRSAGVHMKKDFFLRHSSCARSESFINLREVSSRFRLPPGEYLIVPSTFEPSKEADFVLRVFTEKQSETE
;
A
#
# COMPACT_ATOMS: atom_id res chain seq x y z
N SER A 1 3.75 29.94 16.51
CA SER A 1 2.60 29.57 17.36
C SER A 1 1.34 29.72 16.54
N ALA A 2 0.87 28.64 15.91
CA ALA A 2 -0.48 28.61 15.33
C ALA A 2 -1.48 28.96 16.43
N GLY A 3 -2.47 29.81 16.14
CA GLY A 3 -3.33 30.51 17.11
C GLY A 3 -4.32 29.64 17.89
N ILE A 4 -3.98 28.38 18.17
CA ILE A 4 -4.82 27.39 18.83
C ILE A 4 -4.47 27.33 20.32
N ASP A 5 -5.48 27.49 21.18
CA ASP A 5 -5.37 27.38 22.64
C ASP A 5 -4.64 26.07 23.01
N PRO A 6 -3.50 26.13 23.73
CA PRO A 6 -2.78 24.95 24.18
C PRO A 6 -3.66 23.92 24.91
N ARG A 7 -4.74 24.36 25.57
CA ARG A 7 -5.67 23.49 26.32
C ARG A 7 -6.68 22.75 25.46
N SER A 8 -6.86 23.15 24.20
CA SER A 8 -7.79 22.48 23.28
C SER A 8 -7.10 21.47 22.35
N ARG A 9 -5.76 21.42 22.36
CA ARG A 9 -4.98 20.50 21.51
C ARG A 9 -5.17 19.06 21.94
N ARG A 10 -5.36 18.18 20.96
CA ARG A 10 -5.51 16.74 21.14
C ARG A 10 -4.59 16.02 20.19
N PHE A 11 -4.02 14.91 20.65
CA PHE A 11 -3.17 14.08 19.80
C PHE A 11 -4.02 13.26 18.83
N LEU A 12 -4.78 12.29 19.35
CA LEU A 12 -5.69 11.42 18.58
C LEU A 12 -7.02 11.27 19.32
N LYS A 13 -8.15 11.41 18.63
CA LYS A 13 -9.49 11.20 19.20
C LYS A 13 -10.04 9.84 18.78
N GLU A 14 -9.97 8.86 19.67
CA GLU A 14 -10.32 7.45 19.39
C GLU A 14 -11.75 7.25 18.84
N SER A 15 -12.67 8.18 19.12
CA SER A 15 -14.09 8.03 18.81
C SER A 15 -14.55 8.57 17.46
N ASN A 16 -13.68 8.96 16.51
CA ASN A 16 -14.08 9.35 15.13
C ASN A 16 -12.88 9.58 14.17
N VAL A 17 -11.88 8.67 14.17
CA VAL A 17 -10.67 8.81 13.34
C VAL A 17 -10.97 8.80 11.83
N HIS A 18 -12.13 8.30 11.44
CA HIS A 18 -12.53 8.16 10.05
C HIS A 18 -12.67 9.48 9.28
N PHE A 19 -12.87 10.65 9.91
CA PHE A 19 -13.61 11.73 9.22
C PHE A 19 -12.93 13.09 9.01
N HIS A 20 -11.64 13.29 9.35
CA HIS A 20 -11.14 14.68 9.50
C HIS A 20 -9.78 15.00 8.86
N LEU A 21 -9.28 14.28 7.85
CA LEU A 21 -8.04 14.70 7.16
C LEU A 21 -8.35 15.71 6.05
N ARG A 22 -7.61 16.82 5.99
CA ARG A 22 -7.71 17.82 4.92
C ARG A 22 -6.33 18.28 4.44
N GLU A 23 -6.29 18.67 3.19
CA GLU A 23 -5.18 19.42 2.59
C GLU A 23 -5.75 20.75 2.07
N VAL A 24 -5.32 21.87 2.65
CA VAL A 24 -5.88 23.20 2.32
C VAL A 24 -5.11 23.89 1.19
N ASN A 25 -3.86 23.51 0.93
CA ASN A 25 -3.02 24.20 -0.05
C ASN A 25 -2.80 23.39 -1.33
N VAL A 26 -3.51 23.80 -2.38
CA VAL A 26 -3.31 23.43 -3.80
C VAL A 26 -1.88 23.71 -4.32
N LEU A 27 -1.03 24.37 -3.52
CA LEU A 27 0.38 24.66 -3.81
C LEU A 27 1.33 23.52 -3.43
N VAL A 28 0.92 22.52 -2.63
CA VAL A 28 1.74 21.35 -2.22
C VAL A 28 1.22 20.07 -2.86
N LYS A 29 0.99 20.09 -4.18
CA LYS A 29 0.42 18.99 -5.00
C LYS A 29 1.11 17.61 -4.92
N GLY A 30 2.16 17.44 -4.12
CA GLY A 30 3.06 16.28 -4.16
C GLY A 30 2.67 15.07 -3.31
N ASP A 31 1.88 15.24 -2.24
CA ASP A 31 1.79 14.25 -1.15
C ASP A 31 0.39 13.62 -1.00
N CYS A 32 -0.49 13.79 -1.98
CA CYS A 32 -1.84 13.22 -1.96
C CYS A 32 -1.86 11.69 -1.83
N TRP A 33 -0.80 11.02 -2.31
CA TRP A 33 -0.58 9.59 -2.15
C TRP A 33 -0.44 9.19 -0.67
N LEU A 34 0.25 10.02 0.12
CA LEU A 34 0.48 9.80 1.54
C LEU A 34 -0.81 10.00 2.33
N LEU A 35 -1.60 11.01 1.97
CA LEU A 35 -2.93 11.24 2.54
C LEU A 35 -3.89 10.08 2.29
N ALA A 36 -3.89 9.50 1.08
CA ALA A 36 -4.68 8.30 0.80
C ALA A 36 -4.20 7.11 1.64
N ALA A 37 -2.89 6.97 1.83
CA ALA A 37 -2.33 5.93 2.68
C ALA A 37 -2.76 6.09 4.15
N ILE A 38 -2.60 7.29 4.72
CA ILE A 38 -3.02 7.63 6.09
C ILE A 38 -4.54 7.49 6.24
N GLY A 39 -5.32 7.97 5.27
CA GLY A 39 -6.78 7.89 5.28
C GLY A 39 -7.31 6.46 5.23
N SER A 40 -6.59 5.54 4.60
CA SER A 40 -6.95 4.11 4.62
C SER A 40 -6.51 3.44 5.93
N LEU A 41 -5.41 3.90 6.55
CA LEU A 41 -4.96 3.42 7.84
C LEU A 41 -5.99 3.67 8.94
N THR A 42 -6.72 4.79 8.88
CA THR A 42 -7.78 5.09 9.86
C THR A 42 -8.97 4.13 9.78
N LEU A 43 -9.08 3.34 8.69
CA LEU A 43 -10.11 2.33 8.54
C LEU A 43 -9.88 1.08 9.41
N ASN A 44 -8.66 0.91 9.93
CA ASN A 44 -8.31 -0.22 10.78
C ASN A 44 -7.57 0.27 12.03
N GLN A 45 -8.28 0.30 13.16
CA GLN A 45 -7.73 0.82 14.42
C GLN A 45 -6.51 0.02 14.91
N GLN A 46 -6.46 -1.29 14.68
CA GLN A 46 -5.31 -2.10 15.09
C GLN A 46 -4.04 -1.70 14.34
N LEU A 47 -4.14 -1.49 13.02
CA LEU A 47 -3.02 -1.01 12.21
C LEU A 47 -2.67 0.44 12.51
N LEU A 48 -3.68 1.29 12.72
CA LEU A 48 -3.45 2.66 13.13
C LEU A 48 -2.59 2.70 14.40
N HIS A 49 -2.94 1.91 15.41
CA HIS A 49 -2.19 1.88 16.67
C HIS A 49 -0.85 1.15 16.59
N ARG A 50 -0.63 0.36 15.54
CA ARG A 50 0.69 -0.16 15.18
C ARG A 50 1.62 0.97 14.73
N VAL A 51 1.12 1.92 13.93
CA VAL A 51 1.89 3.05 13.41
C VAL A 51 1.92 4.24 14.37
N VAL A 52 0.82 4.46 15.11
CA VAL A 52 0.57 5.57 16.03
C VAL A 52 0.34 4.99 17.45
N PRO A 53 1.42 4.77 18.22
CA PRO A 53 1.32 4.14 19.53
C PRO A 53 0.44 4.91 20.51
N HIS A 54 -0.29 4.17 21.36
CA HIS A 54 -1.09 4.74 22.45
C HIS A 54 -0.22 5.47 23.50
N GLY A 55 -0.87 6.30 24.31
CA GLY A 55 -0.23 6.97 25.46
C GLY A 55 0.45 8.30 25.15
N GLN A 56 0.33 8.78 23.91
CA GLN A 56 0.82 10.10 23.49
C GLN A 56 -0.29 11.15 23.65
N ASP A 57 0.02 12.26 24.31
CA ASP A 57 -0.94 13.36 24.51
C ASP A 57 -0.22 14.72 24.74
N PHE A 58 -0.97 15.80 24.61
CA PHE A 58 -0.50 17.17 24.87
C PHE A 58 -0.68 17.61 26.33
N SER A 59 -1.37 16.82 27.17
CA SER A 59 -1.63 17.19 28.57
C SER A 59 -0.73 16.44 29.56
N HIS A 60 -0.89 15.13 29.67
CA HIS A 60 -0.22 14.32 30.70
C HIS A 60 1.21 13.95 30.29
N LEU A 61 2.20 14.26 31.14
CA LEU A 61 3.63 14.01 30.87
C LEU A 61 4.15 14.60 29.55
N TYR A 62 3.50 15.65 29.04
CA TYR A 62 3.89 16.30 27.80
C TYR A 62 5.28 16.94 27.90
N ALA A 63 6.17 16.56 26.99
CA ALA A 63 7.53 17.09 26.86
C ALA A 63 7.86 17.55 25.43
N GLY A 64 6.84 17.75 24.57
CA GLY A 64 7.04 18.15 23.17
C GLY A 64 7.68 17.06 22.31
N ILE A 65 7.50 15.79 22.68
CA ILE A 65 8.11 14.62 22.04
C ILE A 65 7.03 13.58 21.71
N PHE A 66 7.09 13.04 20.50
CA PHE A 66 6.17 12.05 19.96
C PHE A 66 6.95 10.98 19.19
N HIS A 67 6.36 9.81 18.96
CA HIS A 67 6.97 8.75 18.19
C HIS A 67 5.95 7.97 17.35
N PHE A 68 6.44 7.40 16.26
CA PHE A 68 5.67 6.64 15.28
C PHE A 68 6.47 5.44 14.82
N GLN A 69 5.79 4.39 14.35
CA GLN A 69 6.44 3.18 13.86
C GLN A 69 6.16 2.99 12.37
N PHE A 70 7.22 2.84 11.59
CA PHE A 70 7.12 2.59 10.15
C PHE A 70 7.81 1.28 9.82
N TRP A 71 7.20 0.49 8.96
CA TRP A 71 7.85 -0.66 8.35
C TRP A 71 8.84 -0.16 7.30
N GLN A 72 10.07 -0.65 7.36
CA GLN A 72 11.15 -0.33 6.44
C GLN A 72 11.86 -1.61 6.05
N PHE A 73 11.66 -2.04 4.80
CA PHE A 73 12.40 -3.14 4.19
C PHE A 73 12.46 -4.42 5.04
N GLY A 74 11.33 -4.81 5.63
CA GLY A 74 11.19 -6.02 6.45
C GLY A 74 11.26 -5.79 7.97
N LYS A 75 11.46 -4.56 8.44
CA LYS A 75 11.63 -4.26 9.88
C LYS A 75 10.83 -3.04 10.30
N TRP A 76 10.22 -3.11 11.47
CA TRP A 76 9.58 -1.95 12.09
C TRP A 76 10.64 -1.04 12.73
N VAL A 77 10.58 0.25 12.40
CA VAL A 77 11.50 1.30 12.85
C VAL A 77 10.71 2.34 13.62
N ASP A 78 11.14 2.62 14.85
CA ASP A 78 10.57 3.66 15.71
C ASP A 78 11.23 5.02 15.41
N VAL A 79 10.41 6.02 15.08
CA VAL A 79 10.84 7.36 14.68
C VAL A 79 10.29 8.38 15.67
N VAL A 80 11.20 8.92 16.46
CA VAL A 80 10.91 9.96 17.46
C VAL A 80 11.04 11.34 16.84
N ILE A 81 10.10 12.25 17.10
CA ILE A 81 10.11 13.64 16.63
C ILE A 81 9.70 14.61 17.75
N ASP A 82 10.08 15.87 17.59
CA ASP A 82 9.45 16.96 18.33
C ASP A 82 8.14 17.42 17.66
N ASP A 83 7.37 18.29 18.30
CA ASP A 83 6.07 18.75 17.80
C ASP A 83 6.08 20.09 17.03
N ARG A 84 7.25 20.60 16.64
CA ARG A 84 7.36 21.82 15.83
C ARG A 84 6.93 21.56 14.40
N LEU A 85 5.79 22.08 13.98
CA LEU A 85 5.26 21.91 12.63
C LEU A 85 5.53 23.16 11.75
N PRO A 86 5.74 22.99 10.43
CA PRO A 86 5.83 24.12 9.49
C PRO A 86 4.50 24.87 9.39
N VAL A 87 4.54 26.20 9.58
CA VAL A 87 3.37 27.08 9.59
C VAL A 87 3.65 28.29 8.70
N LYS A 88 2.65 28.73 7.94
CA LYS A 88 2.67 29.98 7.19
C LYS A 88 1.38 30.75 7.45
N ASP A 89 1.49 32.04 7.74
CA ASP A 89 0.35 32.91 8.02
C ASP A 89 -0.59 32.40 9.15
N GLY A 90 -0.03 31.64 10.11
CA GLY A 90 -0.77 31.07 11.23
C GLY A 90 -1.37 29.69 10.97
N GLU A 91 -1.34 29.22 9.72
CA GLU A 91 -1.92 27.94 9.26
C GLU A 91 -0.85 26.88 8.99
N LEU A 92 -1.19 25.61 9.22
CA LEU A 92 -0.29 24.48 8.91
C LEU A 92 -0.07 24.38 7.40
N LEU A 93 1.19 24.19 7.00
CA LEU A 93 1.56 24.13 5.59
C LEU A 93 1.23 22.78 4.93
N PHE A 94 1.33 21.69 5.68
CA PHE A 94 1.16 20.31 5.21
C PHE A 94 -0.10 19.66 5.81
N VAL A 95 -0.14 18.32 5.93
CA VAL A 95 -1.31 17.58 6.39
C VAL A 95 -1.80 18.08 7.75
N HIS A 96 -3.12 18.28 7.87
CA HIS A 96 -3.74 18.67 9.12
C HIS A 96 -5.20 18.22 9.22
N SER A 97 -5.73 18.25 10.43
CA SER A 97 -7.12 17.90 10.68
C SER A 97 -8.07 19.05 10.31
N ALA A 98 -9.24 18.71 9.75
CA ALA A 98 -10.35 19.62 9.52
C ALA A 98 -10.91 20.22 10.82
N GLU A 99 -10.81 19.50 11.94
CA GLU A 99 -11.25 19.96 13.27
C GLU A 99 -10.28 21.02 13.84
N GLY A 100 -9.07 21.15 13.26
CA GLY A 100 -8.04 22.12 13.62
C GLY A 100 -7.35 21.88 14.97
N SER A 101 -7.93 21.06 15.85
CA SER A 101 -7.40 20.77 17.20
C SER A 101 -6.72 19.40 17.34
N GLU A 102 -6.72 18.59 16.27
CA GLU A 102 -6.12 17.26 16.23
C GLU A 102 -4.83 17.26 15.38
N PHE A 103 -3.75 16.69 15.92
CA PHE A 103 -2.40 16.87 15.36
C PHE A 103 -1.64 15.57 15.04
N TRP A 104 -2.17 14.38 15.33
CA TRP A 104 -1.46 13.12 15.08
C TRP A 104 -1.05 12.96 13.62
N SER A 105 -1.90 13.35 12.67
CA SER A 105 -1.64 13.18 11.23
C SER A 105 -0.53 14.11 10.73
N ALA A 106 -0.51 15.37 11.20
CA ALA A 106 0.56 16.33 10.92
C ALA A 106 1.92 15.85 11.48
N LEU A 107 1.89 15.26 12.68
CA LEU A 107 3.07 14.70 13.34
C LEU A 107 3.53 13.40 12.68
N LEU A 108 2.60 12.55 12.23
CA LEU A 108 2.89 11.33 11.50
C LEU A 108 3.62 11.64 10.19
N GLU A 109 3.09 12.59 9.40
CA GLU A 109 3.73 13.08 8.18
C GLU A 109 5.12 13.62 8.47
N LYS A 110 5.29 14.41 9.55
CA LYS A 110 6.61 14.90 9.96
C LYS A 110 7.59 13.76 10.26
N ALA A 111 7.15 12.72 10.96
CA ALA A 111 7.98 11.57 11.27
C ALA A 111 8.37 10.81 10.00
N TYR A 112 7.45 10.69 9.05
CA TYR A 112 7.69 10.08 7.75
C TYR A 112 8.64 10.92 6.87
N ALA A 113 8.49 12.25 6.87
CA ALA A 113 9.43 13.19 6.24
C ALA A 113 10.84 13.06 6.84
N LYS A 114 10.94 12.94 8.17
CA LYS A 114 12.23 12.71 8.85
C LYS A 114 12.87 11.38 8.42
N LEU A 115 12.08 10.32 8.30
CA LEU A 115 12.55 9.00 7.86
C LEU A 115 13.12 9.05 6.44
N ASN A 116 12.47 9.82 5.56
CA ASN A 116 12.87 10.02 4.16
C ASN A 116 13.87 11.18 3.96
N GLY A 117 14.25 11.89 5.04
CA GLY A 117 15.29 12.93 5.05
C GLY A 117 14.77 14.38 5.00
N SER A 118 13.65 14.65 4.34
CA SER A 118 12.99 15.96 4.34
C SER A 118 11.52 15.86 3.89
N TYR A 119 10.73 16.92 4.07
CA TYR A 119 9.39 17.02 3.48
C TYR A 119 9.44 17.00 1.94
N GLU A 120 10.44 17.66 1.35
CA GLU A 120 10.61 17.68 -0.11
C GLU A 120 10.85 16.28 -0.70
N ALA A 121 11.48 15.38 0.08
CA ALA A 121 11.71 14.00 -0.32
C ALA A 121 10.43 13.15 -0.43
N LEU A 122 9.29 13.62 0.10
CA LEU A 122 8.00 12.93 0.00
C LEU A 122 7.30 13.18 -1.35
N SER A 123 7.72 14.22 -2.07
CA SER A 123 7.11 14.58 -3.35
C SER A 123 7.35 13.49 -4.40
N GLY A 124 6.26 12.97 -4.96
CA GLY A 124 6.31 12.00 -6.06
C GLY A 124 6.42 10.53 -5.63
N GLY A 125 6.18 10.23 -4.34
CA GLY A 125 5.96 8.85 -3.88
C GLY A 125 4.64 8.25 -4.38
N SER A 126 4.42 6.97 -4.09
CA SER A 126 3.19 6.26 -4.47
C SER A 126 2.43 5.73 -3.27
N THR A 127 1.09 5.61 -3.39
CA THR A 127 0.23 5.14 -2.30
C THR A 127 0.63 3.74 -1.82
N THR A 128 1.10 2.88 -2.73
CA THR A 128 1.69 1.57 -2.39
C THR A 128 2.87 1.67 -1.43
N GLU A 129 3.75 2.66 -1.60
CA GLU A 129 4.90 2.86 -0.72
C GLU A 129 4.43 3.19 0.70
N GLY A 130 3.44 4.07 0.82
CA GLY A 130 2.84 4.43 2.10
C GLY A 130 2.13 3.25 2.75
N PHE A 131 1.39 2.46 1.99
CA PHE A 131 0.75 1.25 2.50
C PHE A 131 1.74 0.22 3.01
N GLU A 132 2.79 -0.07 2.25
CA GLU A 132 3.85 -0.98 2.69
C GLU A 132 4.51 -0.46 3.97
N ASP A 133 4.81 0.83 4.06
CA ASP A 133 5.49 1.41 5.20
C ASP A 133 4.59 1.56 6.44
N PHE A 134 3.27 1.60 6.26
CA PHE A 134 2.30 1.67 7.37
C PHE A 134 1.80 0.29 7.81
N THR A 135 1.96 -0.75 7.00
CA THR A 135 1.36 -2.06 7.29
C THR A 135 2.38 -3.20 7.35
N GLY A 136 3.54 -3.07 6.70
CA GLY A 136 4.42 -4.20 6.41
C GLY A 136 3.82 -5.22 5.44
N GLY A 137 2.70 -4.87 4.82
CA GLY A 137 1.99 -5.65 3.82
C GLY A 137 2.72 -5.71 2.48
N VAL A 138 2.04 -6.31 1.51
CA VAL A 138 2.51 -6.42 0.13
C VAL A 138 1.47 -5.82 -0.81
N ALA A 139 1.91 -4.89 -1.65
CA ALA A 139 1.05 -4.26 -2.62
C ALA A 139 0.85 -5.16 -3.85
N GLU A 140 -0.38 -5.25 -4.35
CA GLU A 140 -0.73 -5.81 -5.65
C GLU A 140 -1.38 -4.72 -6.50
N MET A 141 -1.07 -4.72 -7.79
CA MET A 141 -1.57 -3.71 -8.73
C MET A 141 -2.39 -4.39 -9.83
N TYR A 142 -3.61 -3.90 -10.05
CA TYR A 142 -4.53 -4.37 -11.08
C TYR A 142 -4.82 -3.25 -12.09
N GLU A 143 -4.57 -3.52 -13.38
CA GLU A 143 -5.07 -2.68 -14.47
C GLU A 143 -6.55 -2.98 -14.69
N LEU A 144 -7.44 -2.03 -14.37
CA LEU A 144 -8.88 -2.29 -14.32
C LEU A 144 -9.50 -2.62 -15.69
N LYS A 145 -8.86 -2.16 -16.78
CA LYS A 145 -9.25 -2.55 -18.16
C LYS A 145 -9.04 -4.03 -18.47
N LYS A 146 -8.16 -4.70 -17.73
CA LYS A 146 -7.85 -6.13 -17.83
C LYS A 146 -8.14 -6.85 -16.51
N ALA A 147 -9.04 -6.29 -15.70
CA ALA A 147 -9.37 -6.84 -14.39
C ALA A 147 -9.83 -8.30 -14.52
N PRO A 148 -9.37 -9.19 -13.62
CA PRO A 148 -9.87 -10.56 -13.57
C PRO A 148 -11.34 -10.56 -13.14
N ARG A 149 -12.12 -11.57 -13.57
CA ARG A 149 -13.58 -11.59 -13.38
C ARG A 149 -14.00 -11.67 -11.91
N ASP A 150 -13.13 -12.24 -11.10
CA ASP A 150 -13.22 -12.43 -9.66
C ASP A 150 -12.63 -11.26 -8.86
N LEU A 151 -12.20 -10.15 -9.51
CA LEU A 151 -11.63 -8.99 -8.82
C LEU A 151 -12.52 -8.46 -7.69
N TYR A 152 -13.85 -8.54 -7.85
CA TYR A 152 -14.81 -8.14 -6.82
C TYR A 152 -14.69 -8.96 -5.51
N ARG A 153 -14.24 -10.22 -5.57
CA ARG A 153 -13.94 -11.06 -4.40
C ARG A 153 -12.60 -10.67 -3.78
N ILE A 154 -11.65 -10.23 -4.61
CA ILE A 154 -10.30 -9.83 -4.18
C ILE A 154 -10.32 -8.49 -3.39
N ILE A 155 -11.25 -7.57 -3.69
CA ILE A 155 -11.33 -6.21 -3.11
C ILE A 155 -11.71 -6.17 -1.60
N GLY A 156 -11.77 -7.29 -0.89
CA GLY A 156 -12.12 -7.34 0.54
C GLY A 156 -11.05 -6.84 1.54
N LYS A 157 -9.90 -6.29 1.08
CA LYS A 157 -8.76 -5.87 1.92
C LYS A 157 -8.47 -4.36 1.80
N ILE A 158 -7.46 -3.84 2.51
CA ILE A 158 -7.06 -2.42 2.39
C ILE A 158 -6.70 -2.11 0.94
N THR A 159 -7.43 -1.16 0.36
CA THR A 159 -7.44 -0.93 -1.09
C THR A 159 -7.44 0.56 -1.41
N SER A 160 -6.70 0.97 -2.45
CA SER A 160 -6.76 2.31 -3.05
C SER A 160 -6.93 2.24 -4.55
N ALA A 161 -7.66 3.18 -5.14
CA ALA A 161 -7.87 3.28 -6.59
C ALA A 161 -7.25 4.57 -7.16
N PHE A 162 -6.78 4.52 -8.41
CA PHE A 162 -6.10 5.64 -9.08
C PHE A 162 -6.63 5.86 -10.51
N ASP A 163 -6.71 7.12 -10.94
CA ASP A 163 -7.08 7.53 -12.31
C ASP A 163 -6.11 8.59 -12.89
N MET A 164 -6.16 8.92 -14.19
CA MET A 164 -5.25 9.86 -14.88
C MET A 164 -5.80 11.30 -15.01
N GLU A 165 -5.02 12.29 -14.53
CA GLU A 165 -5.26 13.75 -14.37
C GLU A 165 -6.39 14.46 -15.14
N ALA A 166 -7.32 15.07 -14.38
CA ALA A 166 -8.34 16.11 -14.70
C ALA A 166 -9.53 15.99 -13.72
N VAL A 167 -10.23 17.06 -13.35
CA VAL A 167 -11.54 16.91 -12.68
C VAL A 167 -12.59 16.61 -13.74
N THR A 168 -13.28 15.46 -13.62
CA THR A 168 -14.33 15.07 -14.56
C THR A 168 -15.61 15.87 -14.35
N PHE A 169 -16.50 15.85 -15.34
CA PHE A 169 -17.83 16.43 -15.19
C PHE A 169 -18.68 15.76 -14.09
N LYS A 170 -18.29 14.57 -13.62
CA LYS A 170 -18.90 13.84 -12.50
C LYS A 170 -18.18 14.06 -11.16
N LYS A 171 -17.35 15.11 -11.08
CA LYS A 171 -16.56 15.50 -9.90
C LYS A 171 -15.52 14.48 -9.41
N LEU A 172 -15.17 13.46 -10.18
CA LEU A 172 -13.98 12.65 -9.89
C LEU A 172 -12.71 13.42 -10.23
N VAL A 173 -11.75 13.43 -9.32
CA VAL A 173 -10.44 14.03 -9.45
C VAL A 173 -9.50 12.96 -9.99
N LYS A 174 -9.17 13.04 -11.27
CA LYS A 174 -8.21 12.11 -11.85
C LYS A 174 -6.79 12.56 -11.51
N GLY A 175 -5.83 11.64 -11.51
CA GLY A 175 -4.45 11.86 -11.07
C GLY A 175 -4.29 11.82 -9.55
N HIS A 176 -5.29 11.29 -8.86
CA HIS A 176 -5.40 11.30 -7.41
C HIS A 176 -5.67 9.90 -6.89
N ALA A 177 -5.13 9.61 -5.70
CA ALA A 177 -5.38 8.36 -5.01
C ALA A 177 -6.70 8.46 -4.23
N TYR A 178 -7.56 7.45 -4.37
CA TYR A 178 -8.76 7.27 -3.58
C TYR A 178 -8.63 6.03 -2.70
N SER A 179 -9.25 6.02 -1.53
CA SER A 179 -9.34 4.82 -0.71
C SER A 179 -10.61 4.05 -1.07
N VAL A 180 -10.53 2.74 -1.25
CA VAL A 180 -11.71 1.88 -1.30
C VAL A 180 -12.03 1.45 0.13
N THR A 181 -13.21 1.81 0.62
CA THR A 181 -13.60 1.68 2.02
C THR A 181 -14.69 0.64 2.26
N GLY A 182 -15.17 -0.01 1.19
CA GLY A 182 -16.16 -1.09 1.30
C GLY A 182 -16.62 -1.63 -0.04
N VAL A 183 -17.14 -2.86 -0.02
CA VAL A 183 -17.79 -3.51 -1.16
C VAL A 183 -19.05 -4.21 -0.66
N ARG A 184 -20.19 -3.98 -1.33
CA ARG A 184 -21.47 -4.63 -0.98
C ARG A 184 -22.34 -4.76 -2.22
N GLN A 185 -22.86 -5.97 -2.49
CA GLN A 185 -23.83 -6.24 -3.58
C GLN A 185 -23.50 -5.55 -4.93
N ARG A 186 -22.25 -5.68 -5.40
CA ARG A 186 -21.72 -5.05 -6.65
C ARG A 186 -21.66 -3.51 -6.64
N LEU A 187 -21.79 -2.89 -5.48
CA LEU A 187 -21.41 -1.52 -5.21
C LEU A 187 -20.05 -1.47 -4.54
N ILE A 188 -19.30 -0.42 -4.82
CA ILE A 188 -18.01 -0.13 -4.21
C ILE A 188 -18.10 1.24 -3.55
N ARG A 189 -17.60 1.33 -2.32
CA ARG A 189 -17.51 2.56 -1.55
C ARG A 189 -16.10 3.10 -1.66
N ILE A 190 -16.01 4.37 -2.03
CA ILE A 190 -14.77 5.05 -2.38
C ILE A 190 -14.72 6.35 -1.59
N ARG A 191 -13.54 6.71 -1.10
CA ARG A 191 -13.30 7.92 -0.35
C ARG A 191 -12.22 8.77 -1.01
N ASN A 192 -12.55 10.05 -1.19
CA ASN A 192 -11.63 11.11 -1.55
C ASN A 192 -10.84 11.57 -0.31
N PRO A 193 -9.50 11.43 -0.28
CA PRO A 193 -8.65 11.91 0.82
C PRO A 193 -8.79 13.40 1.15
N TRP A 194 -9.27 14.22 0.22
CA TRP A 194 -9.53 15.64 0.49
C TRP A 194 -10.67 15.89 1.47
N GLY A 195 -11.50 14.87 1.74
CA GLY A 195 -12.65 14.99 2.62
C GLY A 195 -13.76 15.90 2.07
N GLN A 196 -13.78 16.07 0.75
CA GLN A 196 -14.71 16.91 -0.02
C GLN A 196 -14.64 16.52 -1.51
N VAL A 197 -15.60 16.97 -2.30
CA VAL A 197 -15.73 16.71 -3.74
C VAL A 197 -16.04 15.23 -4.00
N GLU A 198 -17.34 14.94 -4.05
CA GLU A 198 -17.90 13.60 -4.23
C GLU A 198 -18.50 13.34 -5.61
N TRP A 199 -18.63 12.05 -5.92
CA TRP A 199 -19.30 11.52 -7.11
C TRP A 199 -20.75 12.01 -7.22
N THR A 200 -21.14 12.48 -8.40
CA THR A 200 -22.50 12.98 -8.67
C THR A 200 -23.34 12.06 -9.58
N GLY A 201 -22.88 10.84 -9.84
CA GLY A 201 -23.61 9.88 -10.66
C GLY A 201 -24.52 8.97 -9.83
N ALA A 202 -24.90 7.84 -10.42
CA ALA A 202 -25.70 6.81 -9.76
C ALA A 202 -25.03 6.35 -8.46
N TRP A 203 -25.84 6.21 -7.40
CA TRP A 203 -25.44 5.86 -6.02
C TRP A 203 -24.68 6.93 -5.24
N SER A 204 -24.60 8.16 -5.76
CA SER A 204 -24.19 9.33 -4.96
C SER A 204 -25.12 9.57 -3.76
N ASP A 205 -24.71 10.37 -2.79
CA ASP A 205 -25.49 10.64 -1.57
C ASP A 205 -26.91 11.17 -1.82
N SER A 206 -27.08 11.85 -2.95
CA SER A 206 -28.35 12.45 -3.39
C SER A 206 -29.11 11.61 -4.44
N SER A 207 -28.58 10.45 -4.82
CA SER A 207 -29.12 9.61 -5.91
C SER A 207 -30.49 9.04 -5.58
N SER A 208 -31.38 8.96 -6.57
CA SER A 208 -32.71 8.37 -6.40
C SER A 208 -32.70 6.84 -6.38
N GLU A 209 -31.60 6.22 -6.83
CA GLU A 209 -31.32 4.79 -6.82
C GLU A 209 -31.41 4.20 -5.41
N TRP A 210 -31.08 4.99 -4.38
CA TRP A 210 -31.27 4.64 -2.97
C TRP A 210 -32.73 4.43 -2.56
N ASN A 211 -33.71 4.78 -3.40
CA ASN A 211 -35.12 4.51 -3.12
C ASN A 211 -35.54 3.10 -3.55
N ALA A 212 -34.69 2.38 -4.29
CA ALA A 212 -34.96 1.02 -4.76
C ALA A 212 -34.47 -0.07 -3.79
N ILE A 213 -33.74 0.29 -2.73
CA ILE A 213 -33.23 -0.64 -1.73
C ILE A 213 -34.06 -0.57 -0.44
N ASP A 214 -33.95 -1.60 0.40
CA ASP A 214 -34.63 -1.65 1.69
C ASP A 214 -34.18 -0.51 2.62
N SER A 215 -35.10 -0.02 3.46
CA SER A 215 -34.81 1.11 4.37
C SER A 215 -33.71 0.81 5.38
N ALA A 216 -33.63 -0.43 5.89
CA ALA A 216 -32.59 -0.78 6.86
C ALA A 216 -31.21 -0.85 6.19
N GLU A 217 -31.13 -1.40 4.98
CA GLU A 217 -29.88 -1.42 4.20
C GLU A 217 -29.45 0.00 3.80
N LYS A 218 -30.42 0.87 3.47
CA LYS A 218 -30.16 2.27 3.16
C LYS A 218 -29.57 3.02 4.35
N ASP A 219 -30.17 2.90 5.53
CA ASP A 219 -29.70 3.59 6.73
C ASP A 219 -28.30 3.10 7.16
N GLU A 220 -27.94 1.86 6.83
CA GLU A 220 -26.61 1.30 7.09
C GLU A 220 -25.55 1.78 6.07
N MET A 221 -25.91 1.88 4.79
CA MET A 221 -24.97 2.16 3.70
C MET A 221 -24.82 3.65 3.37
N LEU A 222 -25.90 4.42 3.49
CA LEU A 222 -25.96 5.81 3.03
C LEU A 222 -25.61 6.78 4.15
N CYS A 223 -24.40 7.32 4.12
CA CYS A 223 -24.08 8.57 4.81
C CYS A 223 -24.48 9.73 3.88
N LYS A 224 -25.13 10.78 4.38
CA LYS A 224 -25.41 12.00 3.60
C LYS A 224 -24.62 13.16 4.16
N MET A 225 -23.33 13.19 3.85
CA MET A 225 -22.40 14.18 4.36
C MET A 225 -21.36 14.50 3.30
N GLU A 226 -20.97 15.78 3.16
CA GLU A 226 -19.82 16.14 2.33
C GLU A 226 -18.53 15.80 3.09
N ASP A 227 -18.15 14.53 3.06
CA ASP A 227 -16.98 13.95 3.74
C ASP A 227 -16.01 13.28 2.75
N GLY A 228 -16.30 13.36 1.45
CA GLY A 228 -15.51 12.79 0.37
C GLY A 228 -15.79 11.31 0.12
N GLU A 229 -16.61 10.63 0.93
CA GLU A 229 -17.00 9.23 0.75
C GLU A 229 -18.27 9.11 -0.11
N PHE A 230 -18.30 8.15 -1.03
CA PHE A 230 -19.45 7.91 -1.88
C PHE A 230 -19.51 6.46 -2.35
N TRP A 231 -20.71 6.02 -2.72
CA TRP A 231 -20.93 4.74 -3.40
C TRP A 231 -21.01 4.92 -4.91
N MET A 232 -20.54 3.91 -5.65
CA MET A 232 -20.81 3.78 -7.07
C MET A 232 -20.95 2.31 -7.48
N SER A 233 -21.52 2.06 -8.65
CA SER A 233 -21.59 0.69 -9.17
C SER A 233 -20.19 0.19 -9.56
N PHE A 234 -19.93 -1.11 -9.36
CA PHE A 234 -18.65 -1.72 -9.73
C PHE A 234 -18.35 -1.58 -11.22
N GLN A 235 -19.39 -1.61 -12.07
CA GLN A 235 -19.21 -1.39 -13.51
C GLN A 235 -18.74 0.03 -13.82
N GLU A 236 -19.29 1.02 -13.14
CA GLU A 236 -18.86 2.40 -13.31
C GLU A 236 -17.46 2.60 -12.74
N PHE A 237 -17.10 1.93 -11.64
CA PHE A 237 -15.74 1.90 -11.12
C PHE A 237 -14.72 1.41 -12.16
N LEU A 238 -14.99 0.28 -12.84
CA LEU A 238 -14.12 -0.24 -13.90
C LEU A 238 -13.99 0.71 -15.11
N HIS A 239 -14.99 1.56 -15.36
CA HIS A 239 -14.96 2.53 -16.44
C HIS A 239 -14.25 3.83 -16.06
N GLN A 240 -14.43 4.30 -14.82
CA GLN A 240 -13.92 5.58 -14.36
C GLN A 240 -12.49 5.48 -13.84
N PHE A 241 -12.09 4.34 -13.26
CA PHE A 241 -10.75 4.16 -12.71
C PHE A 241 -9.89 3.32 -13.65
N SER A 242 -8.60 3.63 -13.69
CA SER A 242 -7.64 2.93 -14.55
C SER A 242 -6.89 1.81 -13.83
N ARG A 243 -6.64 2.02 -12.54
CA ARG A 243 -5.75 1.19 -11.72
C ARG A 243 -6.33 1.03 -10.31
N LEU A 244 -6.13 -0.15 -9.76
CA LEU A 244 -6.43 -0.48 -8.38
C LEU A 244 -5.18 -1.06 -7.73
N GLU A 245 -4.86 -0.55 -6.54
CA GLU A 245 -3.74 -0.97 -5.71
C GLU A 245 -4.30 -1.56 -4.43
N ILE A 246 -3.89 -2.78 -4.10
CA ILE A 246 -4.37 -3.53 -2.93
C ILE A 246 -3.18 -3.80 -2.04
N CYS A 247 -3.22 -3.42 -0.77
CA CYS A 247 -2.20 -3.83 0.19
C CYS A 247 -2.72 -5.03 0.99
N ASN A 248 -2.16 -6.21 0.71
CA ASN A 248 -2.43 -7.39 1.51
C ASN A 248 -1.64 -7.33 2.81
N LEU A 249 -2.38 -7.43 3.92
CA LEU A 249 -1.79 -7.50 5.24
C LEU A 249 -1.13 -8.86 5.44
N THR A 250 0.07 -8.84 6.01
CA THR A 250 0.77 -10.03 6.46
C THR A 250 0.31 -10.41 7.87
N PRO A 251 0.56 -11.65 8.33
CA PRO A 251 0.27 -12.04 9.71
C PRO A 251 0.92 -11.13 10.76
N ASP A 252 2.04 -10.48 10.42
CA ASP A 252 2.73 -9.52 11.30
C ASP A 252 1.94 -8.23 11.53
N ALA A 253 0.98 -7.91 10.65
CA ALA A 253 0.20 -6.69 10.68
C ALA A 253 -1.10 -6.82 11.51
N LEU A 254 -1.64 -8.05 11.65
CA LEU A 254 -2.88 -8.31 12.39
C LEU A 254 -2.61 -9.35 13.49
N SER A 255 -2.84 -8.97 14.75
CA SER A 255 -2.77 -9.92 15.85
C SER A 255 -3.85 -11.01 15.70
N GLN A 256 -3.40 -12.21 15.33
CA GLN A 256 -3.96 -13.55 15.57
C GLN A 256 -5.33 -13.98 15.01
N ASP A 257 -6.26 -13.11 14.56
CA ASP A 257 -7.65 -13.56 14.34
C ASP A 257 -8.24 -13.38 12.91
N ALA A 258 -7.45 -13.29 11.84
CA ALA A 258 -7.97 -13.20 10.46
C ALA A 258 -7.73 -14.49 9.64
N THR A 259 -8.80 -15.03 9.07
CA THR A 259 -8.94 -16.36 8.43
C THR A 259 -8.24 -16.54 7.06
N SER A 260 -7.06 -15.98 6.83
CA SER A 260 -6.25 -16.27 5.63
C SER A 260 -4.79 -15.91 5.92
N PHE A 261 -4.00 -16.89 6.34
CA PHE A 261 -2.59 -16.69 6.65
C PHE A 261 -1.76 -16.86 5.38
N TRP A 262 -1.32 -15.74 4.80
CA TRP A 262 -0.20 -15.78 3.87
C TRP A 262 1.06 -16.18 4.64
N THR A 263 1.59 -17.37 4.37
CA THR A 263 2.91 -17.76 4.88
C THR A 263 3.96 -16.95 4.14
N THR A 264 4.78 -16.21 4.88
CA THR A 264 5.75 -15.27 4.31
C THR A 264 7.18 -15.74 4.55
N VAL A 265 7.98 -15.76 3.49
CA VAL A 265 9.43 -15.96 3.55
C VAL A 265 10.11 -14.73 3.00
N THR A 266 11.12 -14.23 3.72
CA THR A 266 11.86 -13.01 3.36
C THR A 266 13.34 -13.32 3.18
N TYR A 267 13.90 -12.87 2.06
CA TYR A 267 15.32 -12.96 1.76
C TYR A 267 15.91 -11.57 1.53
N GLU A 268 17.11 -11.35 2.07
CA GLU A 268 17.90 -10.17 1.76
C GLU A 268 18.96 -10.50 0.71
N GLY A 269 19.15 -9.59 -0.24
CA GLY A 269 20.06 -9.79 -1.37
C GLY A 269 20.72 -8.50 -1.85
N SER A 270 21.69 -8.65 -2.75
CA SER A 270 22.39 -7.50 -3.33
C SER A 270 22.92 -7.77 -4.73
N TRP A 271 22.79 -6.78 -5.61
CA TRP A 271 23.49 -6.72 -6.89
C TRP A 271 24.75 -5.85 -6.73
N ARG A 272 25.90 -6.43 -7.09
CA ARG A 272 27.23 -5.80 -7.01
C ARG A 272 27.92 -5.91 -8.35
N LYS A 273 28.53 -4.80 -8.79
CA LYS A 273 29.19 -4.74 -10.09
C LYS A 273 30.35 -5.72 -10.15
N GLY A 274 30.41 -6.51 -11.21
CA GLY A 274 31.48 -7.50 -11.41
C GLY A 274 31.33 -8.81 -10.62
N SER A 275 30.28 -8.96 -9.80
CA SER A 275 30.01 -10.23 -9.11
C SER A 275 28.58 -10.73 -9.28
N THR A 276 27.57 -9.97 -8.85
CA THR A 276 26.17 -10.42 -8.79
C THR A 276 25.20 -9.58 -9.62
N ALA A 277 25.65 -8.45 -10.17
CA ALA A 277 24.85 -7.57 -11.03
C ALA A 277 24.78 -8.09 -12.48
N GLY A 278 24.05 -9.19 -12.68
CA GLY A 278 24.02 -9.96 -13.93
C GLY A 278 23.12 -9.41 -15.04
N GLY A 279 22.17 -8.53 -14.70
CA GLY A 279 21.15 -8.05 -15.64
C GLY A 279 20.10 -9.10 -15.96
N CYS A 280 19.09 -8.76 -16.77
CA CYS A 280 17.97 -9.64 -17.08
C CYS A 280 18.32 -10.75 -18.10
N ARG A 281 17.35 -11.62 -18.44
CA ARG A 281 17.54 -12.78 -19.32
C ARG A 281 18.04 -12.43 -20.73
N ASN A 282 17.87 -11.18 -21.16
CA ASN A 282 18.43 -10.64 -22.42
C ASN A 282 19.97 -10.63 -22.42
N HIS A 283 20.59 -10.78 -21.25
CA HIS A 283 22.05 -10.82 -21.05
C HIS A 283 22.50 -12.24 -20.65
N PRO A 284 22.43 -13.25 -21.53
CA PRO A 284 22.64 -14.67 -21.16
C PRO A 284 24.06 -14.98 -20.65
N ASN A 285 25.04 -14.13 -20.96
CA ASN A 285 26.41 -14.28 -20.47
C ASN A 285 26.57 -13.94 -18.98
N THR A 286 25.68 -13.12 -18.45
CA THR A 286 25.76 -12.59 -17.08
C THR A 286 24.49 -12.85 -16.27
N PHE A 287 23.35 -13.23 -16.86
CA PHE A 287 22.11 -13.47 -16.10
C PHE A 287 22.28 -14.49 -14.96
N TRP A 288 23.06 -15.54 -15.19
CA TRP A 288 23.28 -16.62 -14.23
C TRP A 288 24.03 -16.19 -12.96
N ILE A 289 24.75 -15.05 -12.98
CA ILE A 289 25.47 -14.54 -11.80
C ILE A 289 24.57 -13.80 -10.81
N ASN A 290 23.31 -13.51 -11.15
CA ASN A 290 22.36 -12.95 -10.20
C ASN A 290 22.09 -13.92 -9.02
N PRO A 291 21.73 -13.41 -7.83
CA PRO A 291 21.27 -14.24 -6.72
C PRO A 291 20.10 -15.15 -7.14
N GLN A 292 20.02 -16.35 -6.57
CA GLN A 292 18.97 -17.33 -6.90
C GLN A 292 18.42 -17.94 -5.61
N TYR A 293 17.10 -18.08 -5.53
CA TYR A 293 16.38 -18.53 -4.35
C TYR A 293 15.48 -19.70 -4.73
N LYS A 294 15.56 -20.80 -3.99
CA LYS A 294 14.71 -21.98 -4.20
C LYS A 294 13.43 -21.82 -3.39
N ILE A 295 12.29 -22.08 -4.03
CA ILE A 295 11.00 -22.21 -3.34
C ILE A 295 10.41 -23.59 -3.64
N THR A 296 9.73 -24.18 -2.66
CA THR A 296 9.02 -25.45 -2.82
C THR A 296 7.55 -25.24 -2.54
N LEU A 297 6.71 -25.44 -3.56
CA LEU A 297 5.25 -25.38 -3.46
C LEU A 297 4.73 -26.79 -3.16
N LEU A 298 4.10 -26.97 -1.99
CA LEU A 298 3.75 -28.30 -1.46
C LEU A 298 2.27 -28.65 -1.64
N GLU A 299 1.37 -27.71 -1.37
CA GLU A 299 -0.08 -27.95 -1.33
C GLU A 299 -0.82 -27.00 -2.28
N GLU A 300 -1.81 -27.54 -2.98
CA GLU A 300 -2.74 -26.82 -3.86
C GLU A 300 -3.70 -25.96 -3.03
N ASP A 301 -4.26 -24.92 -3.66
CA ASP A 301 -5.23 -24.04 -3.02
C ASP A 301 -6.57 -24.77 -2.79
N ASP A 302 -7.23 -24.55 -1.64
CA ASP A 302 -8.54 -25.14 -1.33
C ASP A 302 -9.70 -24.35 -1.99
N ASP A 303 -9.68 -24.18 -3.31
CA ASP A 303 -10.77 -23.53 -4.05
C ASP A 303 -11.66 -24.58 -4.78
N PRO A 304 -12.88 -24.86 -4.28
CA PRO A 304 -13.78 -25.83 -4.88
C PRO A 304 -14.37 -25.38 -6.23
N GLU A 305 -14.20 -24.11 -6.63
CA GLU A 305 -14.61 -23.60 -7.95
C GLU A 305 -13.46 -23.62 -8.97
N ASP A 306 -12.26 -24.09 -8.58
CA ASP A 306 -11.08 -24.08 -9.44
C ASP A 306 -10.80 -25.45 -10.09
N ASP A 307 -10.86 -25.48 -11.42
CA ASP A 307 -10.58 -26.69 -12.20
C ASP A 307 -9.08 -26.99 -12.33
N GLN A 308 -8.20 -26.10 -11.84
CA GLN A 308 -6.74 -26.24 -11.91
C GLN A 308 -6.11 -26.43 -10.53
N ALA A 309 -5.61 -27.64 -10.31
CA ALA A 309 -4.68 -28.04 -9.26
C ALA A 309 -3.39 -27.19 -9.30
N ALA A 310 -3.40 -26.05 -8.63
CA ALA A 310 -2.30 -25.09 -8.62
C ALA A 310 -2.13 -24.47 -7.23
N CYS A 311 -0.91 -24.02 -6.95
CA CYS A 311 -0.55 -23.27 -5.76
C CYS A 311 -0.50 -21.78 -6.12
N SER A 312 -1.25 -20.96 -5.39
CA SER A 312 -1.20 -19.50 -5.52
C SER A 312 -0.14 -18.91 -4.60
N PHE A 313 0.73 -18.10 -5.19
CA PHE A 313 1.76 -17.40 -4.44
C PHE A 313 2.04 -16.01 -5.03
N LEU A 314 2.52 -15.12 -4.18
CA LEU A 314 2.90 -13.76 -4.54
C LEU A 314 4.40 -13.60 -4.32
N VAL A 315 5.10 -13.07 -5.31
CA VAL A 315 6.51 -12.72 -5.19
C VAL A 315 6.63 -11.21 -5.27
N ALA A 316 7.31 -10.61 -4.29
CA ALA A 316 7.52 -9.18 -4.21
C ALA A 316 9.03 -8.88 -4.06
N LEU A 317 9.57 -8.10 -4.98
CA LEU A 317 10.97 -7.71 -5.01
C LEU A 317 11.09 -6.20 -4.78
N MET A 318 11.62 -5.83 -3.62
CA MET A 318 11.80 -4.43 -3.20
C MET A 318 13.29 -4.05 -3.27
N GLN A 319 13.63 -2.96 -3.95
CA GLN A 319 14.98 -2.40 -3.93
C GLN A 319 15.18 -1.50 -2.70
N LYS A 320 16.32 -1.64 -2.00
CA LYS A 320 16.71 -0.84 -0.83
C LYS A 320 17.67 0.27 -1.23
N ASP A 321 17.47 1.46 -0.66
CA ASP A 321 18.43 2.55 -0.75
C ASP A 321 19.60 2.35 0.23
N ARG A 322 20.78 2.11 -0.37
CA ARG A 322 22.10 1.78 0.20
C ARG A 322 22.24 1.92 1.71
N ARG A 323 22.27 0.77 2.42
CA ARG A 323 23.14 0.48 3.58
C ARG A 323 23.08 -1.01 3.99
N GLN A 324 24.12 -1.72 3.57
CA GLN A 324 24.75 -2.96 4.08
C GLN A 324 23.85 -4.11 4.61
N PHE A 325 23.94 -5.30 3.99
CA PHE A 325 24.09 -6.63 4.63
C PHE A 325 24.50 -7.70 3.57
N ARG A 326 24.89 -8.92 3.98
CA ARG A 326 25.43 -10.03 3.14
C ARG A 326 24.35 -11.07 2.83
N SER A 327 24.40 -11.65 1.63
CA SER A 327 23.41 -12.61 1.07
C SER A 327 23.83 -14.08 1.22
N ALA A 328 22.85 -14.95 1.45
CA ALA A 328 22.89 -16.40 1.24
C ALA A 328 21.97 -16.76 0.05
N GLY A 329 22.34 -17.78 -0.74
CA GLY A 329 21.53 -18.25 -1.86
C GLY A 329 22.16 -19.46 -2.57
N VAL A 330 21.35 -20.18 -3.33
CA VAL A 330 21.75 -21.34 -4.15
C VAL A 330 22.22 -20.83 -5.52
N HIS A 331 23.16 -21.51 -6.17
CA HIS A 331 23.76 -21.01 -7.42
C HIS A 331 23.83 -22.05 -8.54
N MET A 332 22.94 -21.94 -9.53
CA MET A 332 22.98 -22.71 -10.78
C MET A 332 23.87 -22.04 -11.83
N LYS A 333 24.55 -22.87 -12.64
CA LYS A 333 25.51 -22.42 -13.68
C LYS A 333 24.83 -22.00 -14.98
N LYS A 334 25.53 -21.23 -15.81
CA LYS A 334 25.09 -20.69 -17.12
C LYS A 334 24.31 -21.69 -18.00
N ASP A 335 24.81 -22.92 -18.12
CA ASP A 335 24.22 -23.93 -19.00
C ASP A 335 22.78 -24.30 -18.61
N PHE A 336 22.43 -24.19 -17.33
CA PHE A 336 21.05 -24.41 -16.86
C PHE A 336 20.11 -23.39 -17.50
N PHE A 337 20.44 -22.10 -17.46
CA PHE A 337 19.58 -21.02 -17.97
C PHE A 337 19.51 -20.93 -19.50
N LEU A 338 20.49 -21.50 -20.21
CA LEU A 338 20.45 -21.62 -21.67
C LEU A 338 19.52 -22.74 -22.15
N ARG A 339 19.32 -23.78 -21.33
CA ARG A 339 18.52 -24.96 -21.69
C ARG A 339 17.10 -24.95 -21.14
N HIS A 340 16.80 -24.10 -20.16
CA HIS A 340 15.49 -24.03 -19.52
C HIS A 340 14.84 -22.65 -19.74
N SER A 341 13.61 -22.63 -20.24
CA SER A 341 12.76 -21.44 -20.30
C SER A 341 12.18 -21.11 -18.92
N SER A 342 11.83 -19.85 -18.69
CA SER A 342 11.10 -19.44 -17.48
C SER A 342 9.67 -20.00 -17.52
N CYS A 343 9.24 -20.66 -16.44
CA CYS A 343 7.85 -21.08 -16.24
C CYS A 343 6.94 -19.90 -15.85
N ALA A 344 7.49 -18.89 -15.17
CA ALA A 344 6.84 -17.63 -14.84
C ALA A 344 7.85 -16.48 -14.85
N ARG A 345 7.36 -15.24 -15.04
CA ARG A 345 8.17 -14.00 -15.01
C ARG A 345 7.30 -12.82 -14.61
N SER A 346 7.90 -11.77 -14.05
CA SER A 346 7.21 -10.48 -13.92
C SER A 346 6.79 -9.98 -15.31
N GLU A 347 5.63 -9.33 -15.37
CA GLU A 347 5.07 -8.87 -16.65
C GLU A 347 5.95 -7.81 -17.32
N SER A 348 6.64 -6.98 -16.52
CA SER A 348 7.51 -5.91 -17.00
C SER A 348 8.61 -5.59 -15.99
N PHE A 349 9.75 -5.10 -16.50
CA PHE A 349 10.75 -4.43 -15.68
C PHE A 349 10.36 -2.97 -15.54
N ILE A 350 9.94 -2.57 -14.34
CA ILE A 350 9.49 -1.20 -14.05
C ILE A 350 10.38 -0.65 -12.93
N ASN A 351 10.77 0.62 -13.05
CA ASN A 351 11.59 1.29 -12.04
C ASN A 351 10.71 1.83 -10.90
N LEU A 352 10.12 0.92 -10.12
CA LEU A 352 9.39 1.21 -8.89
C LEU A 352 10.17 0.70 -7.68
N ARG A 353 9.82 1.15 -6.47
CA ARG A 353 10.44 0.68 -5.23
C ARG A 353 10.26 -0.83 -5.03
N GLU A 354 9.07 -1.34 -5.32
CA GLU A 354 8.74 -2.76 -5.32
C GLU A 354 8.08 -3.17 -6.64
N VAL A 355 8.41 -4.38 -7.10
CA VAL A 355 7.68 -5.08 -8.16
C VAL A 355 7.14 -6.37 -7.58
N SER A 356 5.82 -6.50 -7.55
CA SER A 356 5.12 -7.70 -7.11
C SER A 356 4.35 -8.35 -8.25
N SER A 357 4.19 -9.67 -8.19
CA SER A 357 3.39 -10.41 -9.16
C SER A 357 2.82 -11.66 -8.52
N ARG A 358 1.53 -11.91 -8.78
CA ARG A 358 0.83 -13.13 -8.36
C ARG A 358 1.03 -14.21 -9.41
N PHE A 359 1.35 -15.40 -8.96
CA PHE A 359 1.61 -16.56 -9.79
C PHE A 359 0.76 -17.73 -9.35
N ARG A 360 0.43 -18.58 -10.32
CA ARG A 360 -0.20 -19.87 -10.12
C ARG A 360 0.62 -20.92 -10.84
N LEU A 361 1.21 -21.84 -10.09
CA LEU A 361 2.03 -22.91 -10.61
C LEU A 361 1.64 -24.23 -9.93
N PRO A 362 1.78 -25.38 -10.60
CA PRO A 362 1.57 -26.67 -9.97
C PRO A 362 2.57 -26.89 -8.81
N PRO A 363 2.29 -27.83 -7.89
CA PRO A 363 3.25 -28.20 -6.84
C PRO A 363 4.61 -28.61 -7.42
N GLY A 364 5.70 -28.17 -6.79
CA GLY A 364 7.06 -28.44 -7.28
C GLY A 364 8.11 -27.48 -6.75
N GLU A 365 9.35 -27.70 -7.20
CA GLU A 365 10.50 -26.85 -6.87
C GLU A 365 10.76 -25.82 -7.98
N TYR A 366 10.92 -24.56 -7.57
CA TYR A 366 11.14 -23.44 -8.48
C TYR A 366 12.34 -22.60 -8.04
N LEU A 367 12.98 -21.95 -9.01
CA LEU A 367 14.07 -21.00 -8.78
C LEU A 367 13.62 -19.59 -9.15
N ILE A 368 13.66 -18.69 -8.16
CA ILE A 368 13.46 -17.26 -8.36
C ILE A 368 14.81 -16.60 -8.57
N VAL A 369 14.96 -15.83 -9.65
CA VAL A 369 16.19 -15.09 -9.98
C VAL A 369 15.88 -13.60 -10.08
N PRO A 370 15.99 -12.84 -8.98
CA PRO A 370 15.82 -11.40 -9.00
C PRO A 370 16.98 -10.72 -9.74
N SER A 371 16.66 -9.77 -10.63
CA SER A 371 17.66 -9.05 -11.42
C SER A 371 17.21 -7.63 -11.74
N THR A 372 18.17 -6.75 -12.00
CA THR A 372 17.94 -5.47 -12.70
C THR A 372 17.81 -5.72 -14.21
N PHE A 373 17.25 -4.77 -14.95
CA PHE A 373 17.16 -4.90 -16.41
C PHE A 373 18.54 -4.95 -17.07
N GLU A 374 19.34 -3.90 -16.84
CA GLU A 374 20.72 -3.81 -17.30
C GLU A 374 21.70 -4.49 -16.33
N PRO A 375 22.79 -5.09 -16.81
CA PRO A 375 23.86 -5.59 -15.95
C PRO A 375 24.62 -4.44 -15.28
N SER A 376 25.46 -4.77 -14.29
CA SER A 376 26.31 -3.81 -13.56
C SER A 376 25.57 -2.71 -12.77
N LYS A 377 24.25 -2.81 -12.62
CA LYS A 377 23.48 -1.96 -11.71
C LYS A 377 23.61 -2.50 -10.28
N GLU A 378 23.89 -1.60 -9.35
CA GLU A 378 24.12 -1.95 -7.95
C GLU A 378 22.95 -1.47 -7.11
N ALA A 379 22.35 -2.38 -6.36
CA ALA A 379 21.37 -2.07 -5.32
C ALA A 379 21.30 -3.22 -4.33
N ASP A 380 20.81 -2.93 -3.13
CA ASP A 380 20.39 -3.95 -2.17
C ASP A 380 18.91 -4.24 -2.42
N PHE A 381 18.42 -5.41 -2.03
CA PHE A 381 17.01 -5.76 -2.20
C PHE A 381 16.47 -6.66 -1.10
N VAL A 382 15.14 -6.68 -0.95
CA VAL A 382 14.37 -7.66 -0.20
C VAL A 382 13.50 -8.43 -1.19
N LEU A 383 13.59 -9.75 -1.17
CA LEU A 383 12.66 -10.63 -1.86
C LEU A 383 11.70 -11.22 -0.82
N ARG A 384 10.41 -11.02 -0.99
CA ARG A 384 9.35 -11.60 -0.14
C ARG A 384 8.52 -12.56 -0.99
N VAL A 385 8.27 -13.74 -0.45
CA VAL A 385 7.42 -14.77 -1.07
C VAL A 385 6.28 -15.04 -0.12
N PHE A 386 5.06 -14.84 -0.59
CA PHE A 386 3.83 -15.10 0.14
C PHE A 386 3.15 -16.31 -0.48
N THR A 387 2.80 -17.30 0.33
CA THR A 387 2.12 -18.54 -0.11
C THR A 387 0.83 -18.71 0.67
N GLU A 388 -0.26 -19.12 0.02
CA GLU A 388 -1.55 -19.34 0.70
C GLU A 388 -1.52 -20.56 1.62
N LYS A 389 -0.66 -21.54 1.29
CA LYS A 389 -0.41 -22.78 2.04
C LYS A 389 1.05 -22.89 2.45
N GLN A 390 1.38 -23.78 3.40
CA GLN A 390 2.76 -23.95 3.86
C GLN A 390 3.70 -24.29 2.68
N SER A 391 4.86 -23.63 2.66
CA SER A 391 5.93 -23.88 1.70
C SER A 391 7.26 -24.03 2.44
N GLU A 392 8.13 -24.90 1.92
CA GLU A 392 9.50 -25.02 2.39
C GLU A 392 10.44 -24.15 1.55
N THR A 393 11.39 -23.50 2.21
CA THR A 393 12.34 -22.57 1.60
C THR A 393 13.74 -22.81 2.15
N GLU A 394 14.73 -22.96 1.26
CA GLU A 394 16.15 -23.20 1.58
C GLU A 394 17.08 -22.21 0.90
#